data_AF-A0A842WV94-F1
#
_entry.id   AF-A0A842WV94-F1
#
_cell.length_a   1.000
_cell.length_b   1.000
_cell.length_c   1.000
_cell.angle_alpha   90.00
_cell.angle_beta   90.00
_cell.angle_gamma   90.00
#
_symmetry.space_group_name_H-M   'P 1'
#
loop_
_entity.id
_entity.type
_entity.pdbx_description
1 polymer ?
#
loop_
_entity_poly.entity_id
_entity_poly.type
_entity_poly.pdbx_seq_one_letter_code
_entity_poly.pdbx_strand_id
1 'polypeptide(L)'
;MPPPPPPPPEGIKDEFLTFLKKYQVLGLAVAFIMGLYLGALVKSLVDNLIMPLVEIALIALGGGEAIQWEALTVGQFRIGLFMADLITFIVIAIVIFLIVKIATKFGLK
;
A
#
# COMPACT_ATOMS: atom_id res chain seq x y z
N MET A 1 -55.30 16.44 15.20
CA MET A 1 -54.34 16.75 14.12
C MET A 1 -54.32 15.55 13.18
N PRO A 2 -54.46 15.73 11.86
CA PRO A 2 -54.22 14.65 10.92
C PRO A 2 -52.81 14.10 11.14
N PRO A 3 -52.58 12.77 11.06
CA PRO A 3 -51.24 12.22 11.05
C PRO A 3 -50.41 12.89 9.95
N PRO A 4 -49.12 13.20 10.18
CA PRO A 4 -48.24 13.69 9.13
C PRO A 4 -48.33 12.76 7.91
N PRO A 5 -48.38 13.29 6.68
CA PRO A 5 -48.39 12.48 5.46
C PRO A 5 -47.22 11.49 5.49
N PRO A 6 -47.41 10.21 5.10
CA PRO A 6 -46.32 9.27 4.98
C PRO A 6 -45.24 9.88 4.05
N PRO A 7 -43.95 9.81 4.41
CA PRO A 7 -42.89 10.35 3.60
C PRO A 7 -42.98 9.79 2.17
N PRO A 8 -42.70 10.60 1.13
CA PRO A 8 -42.78 10.18 -0.26
C PRO A 8 -42.01 8.87 -0.50
N PRO A 9 -42.44 8.00 -1.45
CA PRO A 9 -41.67 6.81 -1.79
C PRO A 9 -40.25 7.22 -2.19
N GLU A 10 -39.27 6.87 -1.37
CA GLU A 10 -37.87 7.18 -1.60
C GLU A 10 -37.44 6.51 -2.91
N GLY A 11 -36.84 7.29 -3.82
CA GLY A 11 -36.27 6.69 -5.02
C GLY A 11 -35.08 5.82 -4.65
N ILE A 12 -34.70 4.87 -5.51
CA ILE A 12 -33.51 4.01 -5.32
C ILE A 12 -32.24 4.85 -5.00
N LYS A 13 -32.16 6.09 -5.51
CA LYS A 13 -31.06 7.03 -5.20
C LYS A 13 -31.04 7.43 -3.71
N ASP A 14 -32.21 7.72 -3.15
CA ASP A 14 -32.34 8.15 -1.75
C ASP A 14 -32.14 6.96 -0.82
N GLU A 15 -32.67 5.78 -1.15
CA GLU A 15 -32.38 4.53 -0.44
C GLU A 15 -30.88 4.19 -0.45
N PHE A 16 -30.22 4.38 -1.59
CA PHE A 16 -28.78 4.15 -1.74
C PHE A 16 -27.94 5.15 -0.94
N LEU A 17 -28.28 6.45 -0.97
CA LEU A 17 -27.63 7.47 -0.14
C LEU A 17 -27.85 7.20 1.35
N THR A 18 -29.05 6.78 1.74
CA THR A 18 -29.39 6.38 3.11
C THR A 18 -28.60 5.15 3.53
N PHE A 19 -28.43 4.15 2.65
CA PHE A 19 -27.57 3.00 2.87
C PHE A 19 -26.11 3.40 3.10
N LEU A 20 -25.52 4.21 2.22
CA LEU A 20 -24.12 4.64 2.34
C LEU A 20 -23.87 5.39 3.65
N LYS A 21 -24.83 6.24 4.07
CA LYS A 21 -24.78 6.96 5.35
C LYS A 21 -24.97 6.01 6.53
N LYS A 22 -25.93 5.09 6.47
CA LYS A 22 -26.24 4.13 7.56
C LYS A 22 -25.05 3.21 7.87
N TYR A 23 -24.36 2.75 6.83
CA TYR A 23 -23.24 1.82 6.98
C TYR A 23 -21.86 2.49 6.99
N GLN A 24 -21.80 3.83 6.98
CA GLN A 24 -20.54 4.60 7.01
C GLN A 24 -19.51 4.19 5.93
N VAL A 25 -19.98 3.63 4.81
CA VAL A 25 -19.15 3.02 3.76
C VAL A 25 -18.28 4.06 3.05
N LEU A 26 -18.74 5.31 3.00
CA LEU A 26 -17.99 6.44 2.43
C LEU A 26 -16.63 6.62 3.11
N GLY A 27 -16.57 6.57 4.45
CA GLY A 27 -15.31 6.71 5.19
C GLY A 27 -14.36 5.55 4.92
N LEU A 28 -14.89 4.32 4.90
CA LEU A 28 -14.12 3.12 4.59
C LEU A 28 -13.55 3.16 3.16
N ALA A 29 -14.37 3.56 2.19
CA ALA A 29 -13.96 3.65 0.79
C ALA A 29 -12.82 4.65 0.60
N VAL A 30 -12.93 5.84 1.21
CA VAL A 30 -11.86 6.86 1.16
C VAL A 30 -10.58 6.36 1.81
N ALA A 31 -10.67 5.78 3.00
CA ALA A 31 -9.50 5.24 3.72
C ALA A 31 -8.81 4.12 2.92
N PHE A 32 -9.57 3.22 2.32
CA PHE A 32 -9.05 2.11 1.53
C PHE A 32 -8.34 2.59 0.26
N ILE A 33 -8.97 3.49 -0.51
CA ILE A 33 -8.39 4.05 -1.73
C ILE A 33 -7.11 4.81 -1.40
N MET A 34 -7.14 5.68 -0.38
CA MET A 34 -5.93 6.40 0.06
C MET A 34 -4.83 5.43 0.52
N GLY A 35 -5.18 4.38 1.25
CA GLY A 35 -4.23 3.33 1.68
C GLY A 35 -3.58 2.60 0.52
N LEU A 36 -4.34 2.27 -0.53
CA LEU A 36 -3.81 1.64 -1.74
C LEU A 36 -2.80 2.55 -2.47
N TYR A 37 -3.16 3.82 -2.68
CA TYR A 37 -2.26 4.76 -3.36
C TYR A 37 -1.01 5.08 -2.52
N LEU A 38 -1.15 5.21 -1.20
CA LEU A 38 -0.01 5.38 -0.30
C LEU A 38 0.92 4.16 -0.35
N GLY A 39 0.38 2.96 -0.31
CA GLY A 39 1.14 1.73 -0.47
C GLY A 39 1.90 1.68 -1.79
N ALA A 40 1.26 2.04 -2.90
CA ALA A 40 1.90 2.12 -4.22
C ALA A 40 3.02 3.17 -4.27
N LEU A 41 2.83 4.33 -3.63
CA LEU A 41 3.86 5.37 -3.54
C LEU A 41 5.08 4.89 -2.74
N VAL A 42 4.87 4.23 -1.60
CA VAL A 42 5.96 3.66 -0.80
C VAL A 42 6.68 2.56 -1.58
N LYS A 43 5.94 1.68 -2.28
CA LYS A 43 6.55 0.66 -3.14
C LYS A 43 7.41 1.31 -4.23
N SER A 44 6.90 2.34 -4.90
CA SER A 44 7.66 3.08 -5.91
C SER A 44 8.92 3.72 -5.34
N LEU A 45 8.88 4.26 -4.12
CA LEU A 45 10.06 4.79 -3.44
C LEU A 45 11.11 3.69 -3.22
N VAL A 46 10.67 2.52 -2.78
CA VAL A 46 11.56 1.38 -2.52
C VAL A 46 12.16 0.87 -3.82
N ASP A 47 11.33 0.55 -4.80
CA ASP A 47 11.78 -0.07 -6.06
C ASP A 47 12.68 0.87 -6.87
N ASN A 48 12.38 2.18 -6.91
CA ASN A 48 13.06 3.11 -7.81
C ASN A 48 14.21 3.87 -7.13
N LEU A 49 14.20 4.03 -5.80
CA LEU A 49 15.26 4.76 -5.09
C LEU A 49 16.05 3.85 -4.15
N ILE A 50 15.38 3.08 -3.28
CA ILE A 50 16.07 2.31 -2.24
C ILE A 50 16.78 1.09 -2.84
N MET A 51 16.13 0.30 -3.69
CA MET A 51 16.71 -0.90 -4.30
C MET A 51 17.96 -0.59 -5.13
N PRO A 52 17.97 0.41 -6.04
CA PRO A 52 19.20 0.79 -6.75
C PRO A 52 20.34 1.22 -5.82
N LEU A 53 20.03 1.93 -4.72
CA LEU A 53 21.04 2.31 -3.73
C LEU A 53 21.61 1.09 -2.99
N VAL A 54 20.77 0.11 -2.66
CA VAL A 54 21.19 -1.15 -2.04
C VAL A 54 22.05 -1.97 -3.00
N GLU A 55 21.68 -2.05 -4.28
CA GLU A 55 22.45 -2.74 -5.32
C GLU A 55 23.84 -2.10 -5.50
N ILE A 56 23.91 -0.77 -5.62
CA ILE A 56 25.18 -0.05 -5.72
C ILE A 56 26.05 -0.31 -4.48
N ALA A 57 25.46 -0.26 -3.28
CA ALA A 57 26.17 -0.54 -2.05
C ALA A 57 26.72 -1.98 -2.00
N LEU A 58 25.94 -2.96 -2.45
CA LEU A 58 26.33 -4.36 -2.47
C LEU A 58 27.48 -4.62 -3.46
N ILE A 59 27.42 -4.01 -4.65
CA ILE A 59 28.49 -4.04 -5.65
C ILE A 59 29.77 -3.43 -5.06
N ALA A 60 29.66 -2.26 -4.42
CA ALA A 60 30.80 -1.56 -3.81
C ALA A 60 31.47 -2.33 -2.66
N LEU A 61 30.72 -3.18 -1.95
CA LEU A 61 31.23 -4.05 -0.88
C LEU A 61 31.87 -5.35 -1.38
N GLY A 62 32.07 -5.49 -2.69
CA GLY A 62 32.73 -6.66 -3.30
C GLY A 62 31.78 -7.71 -3.87
N GLY A 63 30.49 -7.38 -4.02
CA GLY A 63 29.44 -8.30 -4.48
C GLY A 63 29.48 -8.69 -5.98
N GLY A 64 30.41 -8.17 -6.77
CA GLY A 64 30.43 -8.42 -8.22
C GLY A 64 29.35 -7.63 -8.97
N GLU A 65 28.84 -8.14 -10.10
CA GLU A 65 27.79 -7.49 -10.89
C GLU A 65 26.44 -7.45 -10.16
N ALA A 66 25.52 -6.59 -10.62
CA ALA A 66 24.14 -6.53 -10.12
C ALA A 66 23.54 -7.94 -10.09
N ILE A 67 23.07 -8.38 -8.91
CA ILE A 67 22.50 -9.72 -8.76
C ILE A 67 21.22 -9.78 -9.59
N GLN A 68 21.26 -10.51 -10.70
CA GLN A 68 20.09 -10.78 -11.53
C GLN A 68 19.25 -11.87 -10.85
N TRP A 69 18.48 -11.48 -9.84
CA TRP A 69 17.59 -12.35 -9.10
C TRP A 69 16.61 -13.08 -10.02
N GLU A 70 16.21 -12.46 -11.13
CA GLU A 70 15.30 -13.02 -12.12
C GLU A 70 15.91 -14.19 -12.91
N ALA A 71 17.24 -14.27 -12.99
CA ALA A 71 17.96 -15.33 -13.69
C ALA A 71 18.18 -16.58 -12.82
N LEU A 72 17.97 -16.48 -11.50
CA LEU A 72 18.08 -17.60 -10.57
C LEU A 72 16.82 -18.47 -10.61
N THR A 73 16.83 -19.44 -11.53
CA THR A 73 15.78 -20.46 -11.67
C THR A 73 16.31 -21.86 -11.39
N VAL A 74 15.56 -22.66 -10.64
CA VAL A 74 15.81 -24.11 -10.47
C VAL A 74 14.68 -24.85 -11.19
N GLY A 75 14.94 -25.30 -12.43
CA GLY A 75 13.90 -25.85 -13.30
C GLY A 75 12.81 -24.81 -13.60
N GLN A 76 11.55 -25.14 -13.32
CA GLN A 76 10.42 -24.21 -13.47
C GLN A 76 10.25 -23.23 -12.29
N PHE A 77 11.00 -23.40 -11.21
CA PHE A 77 10.86 -22.59 -10.00
C PHE A 77 11.72 -21.34 -10.06
N ARG A 78 11.07 -20.17 -10.09
CA ARG A 78 11.69 -18.83 -10.09
C ARG A 78 12.05 -18.40 -8.67
N ILE A 79 12.94 -19.17 -8.03
CA ILE A 79 13.33 -18.98 -6.62
C ILE A 79 13.95 -17.60 -6.41
N GLY A 80 14.74 -17.11 -7.37
CA GLY A 80 15.33 -15.78 -7.25
C GLY A 80 14.29 -14.65 -7.30
N LEU A 81 13.22 -14.77 -8.09
CA LEU A 81 12.13 -13.80 -8.08
C LEU A 81 11.41 -13.77 -6.72
N PHE A 82 11.14 -14.95 -6.13
CA PHE A 82 10.56 -15.02 -4.80
C PHE A 82 11.47 -14.39 -3.72
N MET A 83 12.79 -14.62 -3.81
CA MET A 83 13.75 -14.00 -2.88
C MET A 83 13.82 -12.48 -3.07
N ALA A 84 13.76 -11.97 -4.29
CA ALA A 84 13.68 -10.54 -4.56
C ALA A 84 12.40 -9.92 -3.98
N ASP A 85 11.25 -10.56 -4.16
CA ASP A 85 9.98 -10.12 -3.56
C ASP A 85 10.04 -10.13 -2.02
N LEU A 86 10.66 -11.15 -1.42
CA LEU A 86 10.84 -11.26 0.02
C LEU A 86 11.75 -10.16 0.58
N ILE A 87 12.86 -9.88 -0.09
CA ILE A 87 13.77 -8.77 0.28
C ILE A 87 13.03 -7.44 0.16
N THR A 88 12.31 -7.22 -0.95
CA THR A 88 11.51 -6.02 -1.19
C THR A 88 10.47 -5.82 -0.09
N PHE A 89 9.77 -6.87 0.32
CA PHE A 89 8.82 -6.83 1.44
C PHE A 89 9.47 -6.38 2.76
N ILE A 90 10.64 -6.94 3.09
CA ILE A 90 11.39 -6.56 4.30
C ILE A 90 11.82 -5.09 4.25
N VAL A 91 12.32 -4.62 3.09
CA VAL A 91 12.71 -3.22 2.91
C VAL A 91 11.50 -2.28 3.05
N ILE A 92 10.37 -2.60 2.41
CA ILE A 92 9.13 -1.83 2.56
C ILE A 92 8.70 -1.77 4.03
N ALA A 93 8.74 -2.88 4.76
CA ALA A 93 8.39 -2.91 6.18
C ALA A 93 9.31 -1.98 7.02
N ILE A 94 10.61 -1.97 6.74
CA ILE A 94 11.58 -1.09 7.40
C ILE A 94 11.31 0.38 7.05
N VAL A 95 11.03 0.69 5.79
CA VAL A 95 10.75 2.07 5.34
C VAL A 95 9.47 2.59 5.98
N ILE A 96 8.39 1.80 6.00
CA ILE A 96 7.13 2.17 6.68
C ILE A 96 7.40 2.39 8.18
N PHE A 97 8.16 1.50 8.82
CA PHE A 97 8.54 1.65 10.21
C PHE A 97 9.31 2.96 10.46
N LEU A 98 10.27 3.31 9.59
CA LEU A 98 11.02 4.56 9.68
C LEU A 98 10.11 5.78 9.48
N ILE A 99 9.19 5.75 8.51
CA ILE A 99 8.23 6.84 8.26
C ILE A 99 7.36 7.06 9.50
N VAL A 100 6.78 5.99 10.07
CA VAL A 100 5.96 6.07 11.28
C VAL A 100 6.78 6.59 12.46
N LYS A 101 7.98 6.06 12.67
CA LYS A 101 8.89 6.50 13.74
C LYS A 101 9.26 7.98 13.62
N ILE A 102 9.52 8.45 12.41
CA ILE A 102 9.82 9.85 12.11
C ILE A 102 8.56 10.71 12.37
N ALA A 103 7.41 10.32 11.84
CA ALA A 103 6.15 11.05 12.05
C ALA A 103 5.82 11.22 13.55
N THR A 104 5.97 10.14 14.35
CA THR A 104 5.81 10.19 15.80
C THR A 104 6.84 11.10 16.47
N LYS A 105 8.10 11.11 15.99
CA LYS A 105 9.16 11.97 16.52
C LYS A 105 8.93 13.46 16.21
N PHE A 106 8.32 13.78 15.06
CA PHE A 106 8.04 15.16 14.64
C PHE A 106 6.75 15.74 15.26
N GLY A 107 6.09 15.02 16.16
CA GLY A 107 5.01 15.57 16.99
C GLY A 107 3.69 15.82 16.25
N LEU A 108 3.51 15.23 15.06
CA LEU A 108 2.20 15.14 14.41
C LEU A 108 1.40 14.08 15.19
N LYS A 109 0.69 14.53 16.22
CA LYS A 109 -0.37 13.75 16.87
C LYS A 109 -1.51 13.48 15.90
#